data_AF-A0A842RZN1-F1
#
_entry.id   AF-A0A842RZN1-F1
#
_cell.length_a   1.000
_cell.length_b   1.000
_cell.length_c   1.000
_cell.angle_alpha   90.00
_cell.angle_beta   90.00
_cell.angle_gamma   90.00
#
_symmetry.space_group_name_H-M   'P 1'
#
loop_
_entity.id
_entity.type
_entity.pdbx_description
1 polymer ?
#
loop_
_entity_poly.entity_id
_entity_poly.type
_entity_poly.pdbx_seq_one_letter_code
_entity_poly.pdbx_strand_id
1 'polypeptide(L)'
;MRIKLIFFFFPIFIFSSFIMSYFLIFSLGNLLLGVLYSSVSVILLLLLIIHQIRGSKSETENLSQATIEFEEVVVTLNDGITTKGIIYRSKSETISTPHGRRYPQKRPVIVYFHGFWSQKEVYIPNLIALSHMGYIAAAFDQRGHGEAGGKKEEWYKFYNDVGSILDSICSFKDTKEGSICCIGTSMGGTSVLTKAYEDKRVAM
;
A
#
# COMPACT_ATOMS: atom_id res chain seq x y z
N MET A 1 -10.56 38.57 -70.26
CA MET A 1 -10.36 37.22 -69.68
C MET A 1 -10.42 37.15 -68.15
N ARG A 2 -10.31 38.26 -67.38
CA ARG A 2 -10.17 38.22 -65.90
C ARG A 2 -11.49 38.12 -65.10
N ILE A 3 -12.62 38.60 -65.62
CA ILE A 3 -13.92 38.57 -64.90
C ILE A 3 -14.53 37.16 -64.80
N LYS A 4 -14.34 36.32 -65.83
CA LYS A 4 -14.86 34.93 -65.83
C LYS A 4 -14.20 34.05 -64.76
N LEU A 5 -12.94 34.31 -64.41
CA LEU A 5 -12.26 33.62 -63.31
C LEU A 5 -12.92 33.95 -61.96
N ILE A 6 -13.29 35.21 -61.72
CA ILE A 6 -13.90 35.64 -60.45
C ILE A 6 -15.23 34.93 -60.24
N PHE A 7 -16.09 34.86 -61.26
CA PHE A 7 -17.36 34.13 -61.18
C PHE A 7 -17.21 32.62 -61.00
N PHE A 8 -16.07 32.05 -61.42
CA PHE A 8 -15.78 30.63 -61.23
C PHE A 8 -15.26 30.34 -59.82
N PHE A 9 -14.37 31.18 -59.26
CA PHE A 9 -13.75 30.95 -57.96
C PHE A 9 -14.57 31.47 -56.77
N PHE A 10 -15.44 32.48 -56.97
CA PHE A 10 -16.22 33.07 -55.89
C PHE A 10 -17.21 32.08 -55.22
N PRO A 11 -17.95 31.22 -55.96
CA PRO A 11 -18.80 30.19 -55.33
C PRO A 11 -17.99 29.13 -54.57
N ILE A 12 -16.82 28.76 -55.08
CA ILE A 12 -15.91 27.79 -54.43
C ILE A 12 -15.41 28.35 -53.10
N PHE A 13 -15.04 29.63 -53.10
CA PHE A 13 -14.62 30.33 -51.88
C PHE A 13 -15.74 30.34 -50.83
N ILE A 14 -16.95 30.78 -51.21
CA ILE A 14 -18.12 30.80 -50.30
C ILE A 14 -18.39 29.40 -49.71
N PHE A 15 -18.41 28.36 -50.55
CA PHE A 15 -18.64 26.99 -50.12
C PHE A 15 -17.54 26.50 -49.15
N SER A 16 -16.27 26.80 -49.45
CA SER A 16 -15.14 26.44 -48.58
C SER A 16 -15.18 27.16 -47.22
N SER A 17 -15.67 28.40 -47.19
CA SER A 17 -15.85 29.16 -45.94
C SER A 17 -16.93 28.54 -45.06
N PHE A 18 -18.06 28.10 -45.64
CA PHE A 18 -19.10 27.40 -44.88
C PHE A 18 -18.61 26.06 -44.31
N ILE A 19 -17.85 25.29 -45.08
CA ILE A 19 -17.24 24.03 -44.60
C ILE A 19 -16.29 24.31 -43.44
N MET A 20 -15.42 25.32 -43.56
CA MET A 20 -14.49 25.68 -42.47
C MET A 20 -15.23 26.15 -41.22
N SER A 21 -16.26 27.00 -41.36
CA SER A 21 -17.09 27.43 -40.22
C SER A 21 -17.80 26.26 -39.55
N TYR A 22 -18.29 25.27 -40.31
CA TYR A 22 -18.90 24.05 -39.77
C TYR A 22 -17.89 23.23 -38.94
N PHE A 23 -16.68 23.01 -39.46
CA PHE A 23 -15.63 22.30 -38.71
C PHE A 23 -15.20 23.04 -37.44
N LEU A 24 -15.18 24.38 -37.48
CA LEU A 24 -14.80 25.22 -36.34
C LEU A 24 -15.87 25.21 -35.24
N ILE A 25 -17.16 25.19 -35.61
CA ILE A 25 -18.27 25.03 -34.67
C ILE A 25 -18.28 23.60 -34.08
N PHE A 26 -18.04 22.58 -34.92
CA PHE A 26 -18.00 21.19 -34.47
C PHE A 26 -16.83 20.93 -33.51
N SER A 27 -15.64 21.47 -33.80
CA SER A 27 -14.48 21.35 -32.91
C SER A 27 -14.68 22.10 -31.58
N LEU A 28 -15.30 23.27 -31.61
CA LEU A 28 -15.69 24.01 -30.40
C LEU A 28 -16.72 23.21 -29.57
N GLY A 29 -17.68 22.56 -30.22
CA GLY A 29 -18.64 21.66 -29.57
C GLY A 29 -17.95 20.49 -28.86
N ASN A 30 -16.98 19.85 -29.51
CA ASN A 30 -16.20 18.77 -28.91
C ASN A 30 -15.33 19.24 -27.73
N LEU A 31 -14.75 20.44 -27.82
CA LEU A 31 -13.99 21.04 -26.72
C LEU A 31 -14.89 21.27 -25.50
N LEU A 32 -16.07 21.84 -25.69
CA LEU A 32 -17.05 22.06 -24.62
C LEU A 32 -17.50 20.73 -24.00
N LEU A 33 -17.74 19.71 -24.82
CA LEU A 33 -18.09 18.37 -24.35
C LEU A 33 -16.96 17.75 -23.50
N GLY A 34 -15.70 17.91 -23.94
CA GLY A 34 -14.52 17.43 -23.20
C GLY A 34 -14.32 18.12 -21.86
N VAL A 35 -14.54 19.44 -21.79
CA VAL A 35 -14.55 20.18 -20.52
C VAL A 35 -15.65 19.65 -19.60
N LEU A 36 -16.86 19.45 -20.12
CA LEU A 36 -17.99 18.91 -19.34
C LEU A 36 -17.67 17.52 -18.76
N TYR A 37 -17.16 16.59 -19.57
CA TYR A 37 -16.76 15.26 -19.09
C TYR A 37 -15.66 15.33 -18.03
N SER A 38 -14.67 16.21 -18.21
CA SER A 38 -13.60 16.41 -17.24
C SER A 38 -14.14 16.95 -15.92
N SER A 39 -15.04 17.94 -15.96
CA SER A 39 -15.69 18.50 -14.77
C SER A 39 -16.54 17.45 -14.04
N VAL A 40 -17.35 16.67 -14.76
CA VAL A 40 -18.15 15.59 -14.18
C VAL A 40 -17.25 14.53 -13.51
N SER A 41 -16.15 14.16 -14.16
CA SER A 41 -15.19 13.19 -13.62
C SER A 41 -14.50 13.69 -12.35
N VAL A 42 -14.10 14.97 -12.30
CA VAL A 42 -13.51 15.59 -11.10
C VAL A 42 -14.53 15.65 -9.96
N ILE A 43 -15.78 16.00 -10.24
CA ILE A 43 -16.85 16.02 -9.23
C ILE A 43 -17.08 14.61 -8.67
N LEU A 44 -17.19 13.59 -9.51
CA LEU A 44 -17.31 12.19 -9.09
C LEU A 44 -16.13 11.75 -8.23
N LEU A 45 -14.90 12.09 -8.63
CA LEU A 45 -13.70 11.80 -7.85
C LEU A 45 -13.75 12.47 -6.46
N LEU A 46 -14.11 13.75 -6.39
CA LEU A 46 -14.24 14.47 -5.12
C LEU A 46 -15.35 13.87 -4.24
N LEU A 47 -16.48 13.48 -4.82
CA LEU A 47 -17.55 12.79 -4.09
C LEU A 47 -17.10 11.45 -3.54
N LEU A 48 -16.35 10.66 -4.31
CA LEU A 48 -15.75 9.40 -3.86
C LEU A 48 -14.74 9.64 -2.73
N ILE A 49 -13.87 10.65 -2.85
CA ILE A 49 -12.93 11.03 -1.79
C ILE A 49 -13.69 11.44 -0.52
N ILE A 50 -14.71 12.30 -0.62
CA ILE A 50 -15.52 12.73 0.54
C ILE A 50 -16.25 11.54 1.17
N HIS A 51 -16.83 10.66 0.35
CA HIS A 51 -17.53 9.47 0.83
C HIS A 51 -16.56 8.47 1.49
N GLN A 52 -15.37 8.27 0.93
CA GLN A 52 -14.34 7.38 1.45
C GLN A 52 -13.65 7.95 2.71
N ILE A 53 -13.50 9.28 2.80
CA ILE A 53 -13.10 9.98 4.05
C ILE A 53 -14.20 9.82 5.12
N ARG A 54 -15.47 9.77 4.71
CA ARG A 54 -16.60 9.37 5.56
C ARG A 54 -16.78 7.85 5.66
N GLY A 55 -15.76 7.09 5.23
CA GLY A 55 -15.74 5.63 5.29
C GLY A 55 -16.24 5.17 6.65
N SER A 56 -17.04 4.10 6.63
CA SER A 56 -17.87 3.67 7.75
C SER A 56 -17.13 3.91 9.06
N LYS A 57 -17.70 4.74 9.93
CA LYS A 57 -17.40 4.65 11.36
C LYS A 57 -17.82 3.24 11.76
N SER A 58 -16.93 2.27 11.54
CA SER A 58 -17.03 1.01 12.23
C SER A 58 -16.92 1.41 13.69
N GLU A 59 -17.95 1.08 14.46
CA GLU A 59 -17.84 1.04 15.91
C GLU A 59 -16.83 -0.06 16.23
N THR A 60 -15.55 0.21 15.97
CA THR A 60 -14.49 -0.61 16.52
C THR A 60 -14.60 -0.38 18.02
N GLU A 61 -14.95 -1.42 18.76
CA GLU A 61 -14.61 -1.45 20.19
C GLU A 61 -13.18 -0.93 20.30
N ASN A 62 -12.99 0.05 21.17
CA ASN A 62 -11.71 0.70 21.34
C ASN A 62 -10.76 -0.33 21.97
N LEU A 63 -10.16 -1.20 21.12
CA LEU A 63 -9.22 -2.23 21.51
C LEU A 63 -8.04 -1.50 22.14
N SER A 64 -8.02 -1.48 23.47
CA SER A 64 -7.09 -0.63 24.18
C SER A 64 -5.66 -1.12 23.93
N GLN A 65 -4.74 -0.19 23.70
CA GLN A 65 -3.31 -0.52 23.72
C GLN A 65 -2.87 -1.03 25.10
N ALA A 66 -3.64 -0.80 26.16
CA ALA A 66 -3.31 -1.23 27.52
C ALA A 66 -3.24 -2.76 27.67
N THR A 67 -3.98 -3.50 26.84
CA THR A 67 -4.04 -4.97 26.83
C THR A 67 -3.05 -5.62 25.87
N ILE A 68 -2.29 -4.81 25.13
CA ILE A 68 -1.26 -5.24 24.20
C ILE A 68 0.12 -5.03 24.80
N GLU A 69 0.99 -6.00 24.55
CA GLU A 69 2.43 -5.89 24.73
C GLU A 69 3.08 -5.51 23.40
N PHE A 70 3.94 -4.51 23.46
CA PHE A 70 4.66 -3.92 22.34
C PHE A 70 6.16 -4.13 22.51
N GLU A 71 6.83 -4.47 21.41
CA GLU A 71 8.28 -4.65 21.36
C GLU A 71 8.83 -4.14 20.03
N GLU A 72 9.86 -3.31 20.09
CA GLU A 72 10.66 -2.97 18.91
C GLU A 72 11.80 -3.96 18.75
N VAL A 73 12.04 -4.38 17.51
CA VAL A 73 13.13 -5.28 17.15
C VAL A 73 13.97 -4.65 16.06
N VAL A 74 15.28 -4.90 16.12
CA VAL A 74 16.22 -4.52 15.06
C VAL A 74 16.66 -5.80 14.37
N VAL A 75 16.54 -5.83 13.05
CA VAL A 75 16.92 -6.96 12.21
C VAL A 75 18.07 -6.54 11.31
N THR A 76 19.16 -7.31 11.35
CA THR A 76 20.26 -7.16 10.40
C THR A 76 19.95 -7.98 9.15
N LEU A 77 19.90 -7.31 8.01
CA LEU A 77 19.67 -7.87 6.69
C LEU A 77 20.95 -8.54 6.17
N ASN A 78 20.81 -9.36 5.12
CA ASN A 78 21.92 -10.17 4.59
C ASN A 78 23.15 -9.37 4.14
N ASP A 79 22.99 -8.10 3.77
CA ASP A 79 24.08 -7.21 3.36
C ASP A 79 24.54 -6.24 4.47
N GLY A 80 24.16 -6.50 5.72
CA GLY A 80 24.58 -5.75 6.91
C GLY A 80 23.77 -4.49 7.18
N ILE A 81 22.81 -4.13 6.32
CA ILE A 81 21.86 -3.05 6.60
C ILE A 81 20.93 -3.48 7.73
N THR A 82 20.56 -2.55 8.60
CA THR A 82 19.57 -2.80 9.65
C THR A 82 18.20 -2.27 9.26
N THR A 83 17.17 -2.99 9.67
CA THR A 83 15.78 -2.52 9.66
C THR A 83 15.16 -2.64 11.05
N LYS A 84 14.13 -1.83 11.31
CA LYS A 84 13.33 -1.91 12.53
C LYS A 84 11.99 -2.57 12.26
N GLY A 85 11.56 -3.39 13.21
CA GLY A 85 10.23 -3.96 13.28
C GLY A 85 9.53 -3.60 14.57
N ILE A 86 8.21 -3.62 14.51
CA ILE A 86 7.33 -3.52 15.67
C ILE A 86 6.57 -4.83 15.81
N ILE A 87 6.55 -5.38 17.02
CA ILE A 87 5.89 -6.65 17.34
C ILE A 87 4.84 -6.41 18.41
N TYR A 88 3.64 -6.90 18.14
CA TYR A 88 2.45 -6.77 18.98
C TYR A 88 2.00 -8.16 19.44
N ARG A 89 1.68 -8.28 20.73
CA ARG A 89 1.20 -9.51 21.38
C ARG A 89 0.09 -9.17 22.37
N SER A 90 -0.87 -10.07 22.59
CA SER A 90 -1.84 -9.89 23.68
C SER A 90 -1.19 -10.18 25.03
N LYS A 91 -1.37 -9.29 26.02
CA LYS A 91 -0.89 -9.51 27.40
C LYS A 91 -1.58 -10.69 28.07
N SER A 92 -2.83 -10.97 27.72
CA SER A 92 -3.57 -12.11 28.28
C SER A 92 -2.94 -13.46 27.93
N GLU A 93 -2.12 -13.49 26.88
CA GLU A 93 -1.44 -14.69 26.39
C GLU A 93 0.06 -14.71 26.73
N THR A 94 0.58 -13.61 27.28
CA THR A 94 1.96 -13.54 27.77
C THR A 94 1.97 -13.62 29.29
N ILE A 95 2.57 -14.68 29.84
CA ILE A 95 2.78 -14.80 31.28
C ILE A 95 4.14 -14.19 31.64
N SER A 96 4.13 -13.12 32.43
CA SER A 96 5.36 -12.54 32.97
C SER A 96 5.88 -13.38 34.13
N THR A 97 7.15 -13.78 34.10
CA THR A 97 7.81 -14.52 35.18
C THR A 97 9.16 -13.87 35.53
N PRO A 98 9.73 -14.12 36.73
CA PRO A 98 11.06 -13.62 37.10
C PRO A 98 12.19 -14.05 36.16
N HIS A 99 11.98 -15.13 35.38
CA HIS A 99 12.95 -15.66 34.42
C HIS A 99 12.66 -15.23 32.97
N GLY A 100 11.79 -14.23 32.79
CA GLY A 100 11.36 -13.72 31.49
C GLY A 100 9.96 -14.18 31.10
N ARG A 101 9.59 -13.89 29.84
CA ARG A 101 8.26 -14.16 29.30
C ARG A 101 8.06 -15.66 29.08
N ARG A 102 6.88 -16.17 29.46
CA ARG A 102 6.38 -17.48 29.08
C ARG A 102 5.15 -17.36 28.21
N TYR A 103 5.04 -18.29 27.27
CA TYR A 103 3.97 -18.36 26.30
C TYR A 103 3.38 -19.76 26.37
N PRO A 104 2.17 -19.92 26.94
CA PRO A 104 1.57 -21.24 27.17
C PRO A 104 1.43 -22.08 25.88
N GLN A 105 1.22 -21.38 24.77
CA GLN A 105 1.07 -21.94 23.43
C GLN A 105 1.95 -21.13 22.47
N LYS A 106 2.57 -21.81 21.51
CA LYS A 106 3.16 -21.13 20.35
C LYS A 106 2.04 -20.62 19.45
N ARG A 107 2.24 -19.45 18.85
CA ARG A 107 1.22 -18.68 18.13
C ARG A 107 1.54 -18.51 16.65
N PRO A 108 0.54 -18.53 15.76
CA PRO A 108 0.72 -18.10 14.39
C PRO A 108 1.15 -16.63 14.34
N VAL A 109 1.88 -16.27 13.28
CA VAL A 109 2.42 -14.92 13.09
C VAL A 109 1.81 -14.28 11.84
N ILE A 110 1.48 -13.00 11.91
CA ILE A 110 1.11 -12.20 10.74
C ILE A 110 2.12 -11.07 10.59
N VAL A 111 2.78 -10.98 9.44
CA VAL A 111 3.81 -9.99 9.14
C VAL A 111 3.33 -9.05 8.04
N TYR A 112 3.34 -7.74 8.30
CA TYR A 112 2.99 -6.71 7.34
C TYR A 112 4.22 -6.09 6.66
N PHE A 113 4.08 -5.87 5.35
CA PHE A 113 5.04 -5.17 4.49
C PHE A 113 4.38 -3.95 3.84
N HIS A 114 4.95 -2.76 4.05
CA HIS A 114 4.34 -1.48 3.69
C HIS A 114 4.56 -1.07 2.22
N GLY A 115 3.79 -0.08 1.74
CA GLY A 115 3.95 0.48 0.41
C GLY A 115 5.18 1.36 0.23
N PHE A 116 5.52 1.69 -1.01
CA PHE A 116 6.57 2.67 -1.32
C PHE A 116 6.25 4.01 -0.63
N TRP A 117 7.27 4.69 -0.09
CA TRP A 117 7.13 5.91 0.73
C TRP A 117 6.36 5.77 2.05
N SER A 118 6.08 4.56 2.50
CA SER A 118 5.41 4.30 3.77
C SER A 118 6.38 3.82 4.87
N GLN A 119 5.83 3.38 5.99
CA GLN A 119 6.55 2.91 7.18
C GLN A 119 5.68 1.94 7.99
N LYS A 120 6.28 1.14 8.86
CA LYS A 120 5.62 0.08 9.66
C LYS A 120 4.44 0.56 10.51
N GLU A 121 4.46 1.81 10.98
CA GLU A 121 3.44 2.35 11.89
C GLU A 121 2.05 2.47 11.26
N VAL A 122 1.95 2.51 9.93
CA VAL A 122 0.65 2.58 9.23
C VAL A 122 -0.24 1.38 9.53
N TYR A 123 0.34 0.27 9.99
CA TYR A 123 -0.39 -0.96 10.30
C TYR A 123 -0.73 -1.12 11.78
N ILE A 124 -0.37 -0.18 12.67
CA ILE A 124 -0.63 -0.30 14.12
C ILE A 124 -2.08 -0.70 14.44
N PRO A 125 -3.13 -0.13 13.81
CA PRO A 125 -4.52 -0.55 14.06
C PRO A 125 -4.75 -2.04 13.75
N ASN A 126 -4.20 -2.54 12.65
CA ASN A 126 -4.28 -3.95 12.26
C ASN A 126 -3.49 -4.84 13.23
N LEU A 127 -2.30 -4.40 13.66
CA LEU A 127 -1.46 -5.16 14.58
C LEU A 127 -2.16 -5.35 15.93
N ILE A 128 -2.76 -4.29 16.48
CA ILE A 128 -3.54 -4.36 17.73
C ILE A 128 -4.70 -5.36 17.59
N ALA A 129 -5.49 -5.23 16.53
CA ALA A 129 -6.65 -6.11 16.31
C ALA A 129 -6.24 -7.59 16.19
N LEU A 130 -5.21 -7.89 15.40
CA LEU A 130 -4.73 -9.25 15.21
C LEU A 130 -4.10 -9.82 16.47
N SER A 131 -3.38 -9.02 17.25
CA SER A 131 -2.85 -9.47 18.53
C SER A 131 -3.94 -9.86 19.52
N HIS A 132 -5.06 -9.14 19.53
CA HIS A 132 -6.23 -9.51 20.33
C HIS A 132 -6.88 -10.83 19.89
N MET A 133 -6.70 -11.24 18.63
CA MET A 133 -7.17 -12.52 18.10
C MET A 133 -6.19 -13.69 18.34
N GLY A 134 -5.08 -13.44 19.05
CA GLY A 134 -4.09 -14.47 19.42
C GLY A 134 -2.93 -14.65 18.44
N TYR A 135 -2.78 -13.74 17.47
CA TYR A 135 -1.63 -13.73 16.57
C TYR A 135 -0.47 -12.94 17.16
N ILE A 136 0.77 -13.36 16.86
CA ILE A 136 1.90 -12.44 16.93
C ILE A 136 1.78 -11.56 15.69
N ALA A 137 1.55 -10.25 15.87
CA ALA A 137 1.38 -9.34 14.75
C ALA A 137 2.62 -8.46 14.63
N ALA A 138 3.21 -8.41 13.44
CA ALA A 138 4.47 -7.70 13.20
C ALA A 138 4.39 -6.82 11.96
N ALA A 139 5.14 -5.72 11.96
CA ALA A 139 5.41 -4.92 10.76
C ALA A 139 6.86 -4.46 10.78
N PHE A 140 7.49 -4.39 9.60
CA PHE A 140 8.88 -3.98 9.45
C PHE A 140 9.00 -2.85 8.43
N ASP A 141 9.95 -1.96 8.67
CA ASP A 141 10.33 -0.98 7.66
C ASP A 141 11.08 -1.68 6.53
N GLN A 142 10.73 -1.38 5.30
CA GLN A 142 11.43 -1.88 4.13
C GLN A 142 12.62 -0.96 3.82
N ARG A 143 13.70 -1.54 3.29
CA ARG A 143 14.93 -0.84 2.91
C ARG A 143 14.68 0.54 2.28
N GLY A 144 15.42 1.54 2.75
CA GLY A 144 15.33 2.93 2.29
C GLY A 144 14.07 3.68 2.73
N HIS A 145 13.24 3.09 3.59
CA HIS A 145 12.00 3.66 4.09
C HIS A 145 11.91 3.57 5.60
N GLY A 146 11.04 4.39 6.20
CA GLY A 146 10.91 4.48 7.66
C GLY A 146 12.26 4.65 8.34
N GLU A 147 12.56 3.74 9.26
CA GLU A 147 13.82 3.68 10.01
C GLU A 147 14.78 2.59 9.48
N ALA A 148 14.47 1.97 8.35
CA ALA A 148 15.39 1.04 7.71
C ALA A 148 16.54 1.78 7.03
N GLY A 149 17.75 1.23 7.14
CA GLY A 149 18.90 1.72 6.40
C GLY A 149 18.81 1.42 4.89
N GLY A 150 19.92 1.64 4.19
CA GLY A 150 20.01 1.51 2.73
C GLY A 150 19.38 2.70 2.01
N LYS A 151 19.16 2.57 0.69
CA LYS A 151 18.62 3.64 -0.14
C LYS A 151 17.36 3.21 -0.90
N LYS A 152 16.47 4.17 -1.21
CA LYS A 152 15.21 3.91 -1.93
C LYS A 152 15.45 3.36 -3.34
N GLU A 153 16.58 3.73 -3.96
CA GLU A 153 16.98 3.26 -5.29
C GLU A 153 17.35 1.77 -5.30
N GLU A 154 17.61 1.18 -4.13
CA GLU A 154 17.91 -0.25 -3.96
C GLU A 154 16.64 -1.10 -3.79
N TRP A 155 15.48 -0.61 -4.25
CA TRP A 155 14.20 -1.30 -4.10
C TRP A 155 14.24 -2.75 -4.60
N TYR A 156 14.96 -3.07 -5.67
CA TYR A 156 15.09 -4.45 -6.16
C TYR A 156 15.75 -5.41 -5.15
N LYS A 157 16.38 -4.92 -4.08
CA LYS A 157 16.97 -5.75 -3.02
C LYS A 157 15.99 -6.12 -1.92
N PHE A 158 14.88 -5.38 -1.75
CA PHE A 158 13.96 -5.63 -0.62
C PHE A 158 13.32 -7.02 -0.66
N TYR A 159 13.27 -7.68 -1.83
CA TYR A 159 12.79 -9.06 -1.94
C TYR A 159 13.64 -9.99 -1.06
N ASN A 160 14.96 -9.81 -1.08
CA ASN A 160 15.89 -10.67 -0.34
C ASN A 160 15.89 -10.34 1.16
N ASP A 161 15.46 -9.14 1.53
CA ASP A 161 15.35 -8.70 2.93
C ASP A 161 14.25 -9.46 3.68
N VAL A 162 13.24 -9.97 2.96
CA VAL A 162 12.14 -10.77 3.52
C VAL A 162 12.67 -11.98 4.30
N GLY A 163 13.69 -12.66 3.77
CA GLY A 163 14.27 -13.84 4.42
C GLY A 163 14.83 -13.53 5.81
N SER A 164 15.64 -12.47 5.92
CA SER A 164 16.23 -12.04 7.21
C SER A 164 15.15 -11.62 8.22
N ILE A 165 14.07 -10.99 7.74
CA ILE A 165 12.92 -10.63 8.58
C ILE A 165 12.22 -11.89 9.09
N LEU A 166 11.95 -12.86 8.22
CA LEU A 166 11.33 -14.13 8.61
C LEU A 166 12.22 -14.96 9.56
N ASP A 167 13.54 -14.92 9.38
CA ASP A 167 14.50 -15.54 10.31
C ASP A 167 14.40 -14.93 11.70
N SER A 168 14.33 -13.60 11.79
CA SER A 168 14.13 -12.90 13.06
C SER A 168 12.81 -13.30 13.73
N ILE A 169 11.70 -13.34 12.98
CA ILE A 169 10.39 -13.80 13.49
C ILE A 169 10.44 -15.24 14.00
N CYS A 170 11.12 -16.13 13.28
CA CYS A 170 11.24 -17.54 13.66
C CYS A 170 12.12 -17.75 14.91
N SER A 171 12.98 -16.79 15.25
CA SER A 171 13.81 -16.85 16.45
C SER A 171 13.01 -16.65 17.74
N PHE A 172 11.79 -16.12 17.66
CA PHE A 172 10.96 -15.91 18.84
C PHE A 172 10.46 -17.24 19.42
N LYS A 173 10.56 -17.39 20.74
CA LYS A 173 10.21 -18.63 21.45
C LYS A 173 8.72 -18.98 21.34
N ASP A 174 7.88 -17.99 21.11
CA ASP A 174 6.43 -18.06 20.96
C ASP A 174 5.95 -18.24 19.52
N THR A 175 6.83 -18.24 18.52
CA THR A 175 6.43 -18.44 17.12
C THR A 175 6.08 -19.91 16.88
N LYS A 176 4.88 -20.15 16.33
CA LYS A 176 4.45 -21.46 15.84
C LYS A 176 5.07 -21.73 14.47
N GLU A 177 5.78 -22.84 14.38
CA GLU A 177 6.47 -23.25 13.16
C GLU A 177 5.47 -23.50 12.02
N GLY A 178 5.85 -23.10 10.80
CA GLY A 178 5.02 -23.26 9.60
C GLY A 178 3.68 -22.52 9.64
N SER A 179 3.55 -21.49 10.49
CA SER A 179 2.29 -20.76 10.69
C SER A 179 2.51 -19.25 10.58
N ILE A 180 3.23 -18.80 9.54
CA ILE A 180 3.46 -17.39 9.25
C ILE A 180 2.58 -16.98 8.07
N CYS A 181 1.83 -15.89 8.19
CA CYS A 181 1.14 -15.25 7.08
C CYS A 181 1.79 -13.90 6.81
N CYS A 182 2.01 -13.57 5.53
CA CYS A 182 2.57 -12.29 5.13
C CYS A 182 1.52 -11.49 4.36
N ILE A 183 1.34 -10.22 4.74
CA ILE A 183 0.39 -9.29 4.11
C ILE A 183 1.17 -8.10 3.59
N GLY A 184 0.91 -7.70 2.35
CA GLY A 184 1.67 -6.64 1.69
C GLY A 184 0.79 -5.67 0.92
N THR A 185 1.14 -4.38 0.94
CA THR A 185 0.46 -3.36 0.13
C THR A 185 1.42 -2.78 -0.91
N SER A 186 1.02 -2.76 -2.18
CA SER A 186 1.83 -2.21 -3.28
C SER A 186 3.25 -2.83 -3.31
N MET A 187 4.30 -2.05 -3.06
CA MET A 187 5.69 -2.54 -2.89
C MET A 187 5.79 -3.72 -1.93
N GLY A 188 5.13 -3.66 -0.77
CA GLY A 188 5.11 -4.76 0.19
C GLY A 188 4.36 -5.98 -0.34
N GLY A 189 3.36 -5.79 -1.22
CA GLY A 189 2.71 -6.88 -1.95
C GLY A 189 3.70 -7.64 -2.82
N THR A 190 4.63 -6.94 -3.47
CA THR A 190 5.71 -7.57 -4.22
C THR A 190 6.64 -8.36 -3.30
N SER A 191 6.92 -7.90 -2.07
CA SER A 191 7.68 -8.69 -1.09
C SER A 191 6.98 -10.02 -0.75
N VAL A 192 5.65 -9.98 -0.58
CA VAL A 192 4.84 -11.16 -0.28
C VAL A 192 4.79 -12.13 -1.46
N LEU A 193 4.51 -11.64 -2.67
CA LEU A 193 4.33 -12.47 -3.86
C LEU A 193 5.65 -12.99 -4.48
N THR A 194 6.79 -12.66 -3.89
CA THR A 194 8.12 -13.13 -4.34
C THR A 194 8.75 -14.03 -3.29
N LYS A 195 9.69 -13.51 -2.50
CA LYS A 195 10.46 -14.33 -1.56
C LYS A 195 9.63 -14.88 -0.41
N ALA A 196 8.57 -14.20 0.03
CA ALA A 196 7.68 -14.79 1.04
C ALA A 196 6.91 -15.99 0.48
N TYR A 197 6.40 -15.90 -0.74
CA TYR A 197 5.69 -16.98 -1.44
C TYR A 197 6.56 -18.25 -1.60
N GLU A 198 7.86 -18.08 -1.84
CA GLU A 198 8.82 -19.18 -1.96
C GLU A 198 9.24 -19.78 -0.60
N ASP A 199 8.97 -19.10 0.52
CA ASP A 199 9.43 -19.49 1.84
C ASP A 199 8.47 -20.50 2.48
N LYS A 200 8.97 -21.72 2.74
CA LYS A 200 8.19 -22.84 3.30
C LYS A 200 7.59 -22.56 4.69
N ARG A 201 8.06 -21.52 5.38
CA ARG A 201 7.54 -21.12 6.70
C ARG A 201 6.25 -20.33 6.58
N VAL A 202 6.00 -19.73 5.41
CA VAL A 202 4.79 -18.96 5.11
C VAL A 202 3.67 -19.91 4.73
N ALA A 203 2.62 -19.92 5.54
CA ALA A 203 1.37 -20.61 5.28
C ALA A 203 0.54 -19.76 4.31
N MET A 204 0.31 -20.28 3.11
CA MET A 204 -0.56 -19.68 2.11
C MET A 204 -1.93 -20.35 2.11
#